data_AF-A0A4V1RZX9-F1
#
_entry.id   AF-A0A4V1RZX9-F1
#
_cell.length_a   1.000
_cell.length_b   1.000
_cell.length_c   1.000
_cell.angle_alpha   90.00
_cell.angle_beta   90.00
_cell.angle_gamma   90.00
#
_symmetry.space_group_name_H-M   'P 1'
#
loop_
_entity.id
_entity.type
_entity.pdbx_description
1 polymer ?
#
loop_
_entity_poly.entity_id
_entity_poly.type
_entity_poly.pdbx_seq_one_letter_code
_entity_poly.pdbx_strand_id
1 'polypeptide(L)'
;MAPAAGAKKQKKKWSKGKVKDKAQHAVVLDKTTSEKLYKDVQSYRLVTIATLVDRMKINGSLARQCLADLEEKGIIKPVVTHSKMKIYTRAVGGSD
;
A
#
# COMPACT_ATOMS: atom_id res chain seq x y z
N MET A 1 -53.41 -17.50 30.17
CA MET A 1 -52.70 -16.24 30.48
C MET A 1 -51.22 -16.56 30.68
N ALA A 2 -50.36 -15.98 29.83
CA ALA A 2 -48.95 -15.57 30.07
C ALA A 2 -48.04 -15.85 28.84
N PRO A 3 -47.73 -14.85 28.02
CA PRO A 3 -46.69 -14.93 27.00
C PRO A 3 -45.34 -14.61 27.65
N ALA A 4 -44.31 -15.43 27.42
CA ALA A 4 -42.94 -15.13 27.85
C ALA A 4 -41.98 -15.19 26.65
N ALA A 5 -42.19 -14.31 25.67
CA ALA A 5 -41.20 -14.01 24.66
C ALA A 5 -40.18 -13.02 25.24
N GLY A 6 -39.18 -13.55 25.97
CA GLY A 6 -38.06 -12.77 26.49
C GLY A 6 -37.13 -12.34 25.37
N ALA A 7 -37.50 -11.29 24.63
CA ALA A 7 -36.59 -10.62 23.71
C ALA A 7 -35.36 -10.15 24.50
N LYS A 8 -34.20 -10.78 24.26
CA LYS A 8 -32.92 -10.36 24.83
C LYS A 8 -32.69 -8.89 24.46
N LYS A 9 -32.97 -8.01 25.41
CA LYS A 9 -32.87 -6.56 25.32
C LYS A 9 -31.47 -6.22 24.80
N GLN A 10 -31.39 -5.76 23.56
CA GLN A 10 -30.13 -5.46 22.88
C GLN A 10 -29.35 -4.44 23.72
N LYS A 11 -28.23 -4.88 24.29
CA LYS A 11 -27.38 -4.07 25.19
C LYS A 11 -26.89 -2.85 24.40
N LYS A 12 -27.17 -1.65 24.93
CA LYS A 12 -26.86 -0.37 24.27
C LYS A 12 -25.36 -0.29 23.98
N LYS A 13 -24.98 -0.24 22.70
CA LYS A 13 -23.59 -0.08 22.28
C LYS A 13 -23.20 1.39 22.44
N TRP A 14 -22.48 1.70 23.53
CA TRP A 14 -22.09 3.07 23.92
C TRP A 14 -21.11 3.72 22.95
N SER A 15 -20.44 2.94 22.10
CA SER A 15 -19.50 3.42 21.11
C SER A 15 -20.15 3.46 19.72
N LYS A 16 -20.55 4.65 19.27
CA LYS A 16 -20.73 4.92 17.84
C LYS A 16 -19.32 5.01 17.25
N GLY A 17 -18.87 3.94 16.59
CA GLY A 17 -17.54 3.89 16.01
C GLY A 17 -17.37 5.03 15.01
N LYS A 18 -16.58 6.05 15.36
CA LYS A 18 -16.02 6.97 14.37
C LYS A 18 -15.08 6.14 13.52
N VAL A 19 -15.59 5.66 12.39
CA VAL A 19 -14.77 4.97 11.39
C VAL A 19 -13.95 6.05 10.69
N LYS A 20 -12.63 5.87 10.71
CA LYS A 20 -11.72 6.74 9.94
C LYS A 20 -12.10 6.61 8.46
N ASP A 21 -12.20 7.74 7.77
CA ASP A 21 -12.60 7.78 6.37
C ASP A 21 -11.68 6.91 5.51
N LYS A 22 -12.24 6.30 4.46
CA LYS A 22 -11.57 5.28 3.66
C LYS A 22 -10.57 5.99 2.76
N ALA A 23 -9.28 5.68 2.93
CA ALA A 23 -8.26 6.20 2.04
C ALA A 23 -8.55 5.78 0.58
N GLN A 24 -8.68 6.75 -0.30
CA GLN A 24 -8.80 6.50 -1.74
C GLN A 24 -7.42 6.30 -2.36
N HIS A 25 -7.21 5.11 -2.90
CA HIS A 25 -6.00 4.75 -3.63
C HIS A 25 -6.33 4.59 -5.11
N ALA A 26 -5.46 5.10 -5.98
CA ALA A 26 -5.58 4.91 -7.42
C ALA A 26 -5.38 3.43 -7.78
N VAL A 27 -6.25 2.91 -8.63
CA VAL A 27 -6.25 1.50 -9.09
C VAL A 27 -5.80 1.40 -10.56
N VAL A 28 -5.66 2.53 -11.25
CA VAL A 28 -5.14 2.65 -12.61
C VAL A 28 -3.92 3.58 -12.58
N LEU A 29 -2.90 3.24 -13.37
CA LEU A 29 -1.75 4.11 -13.59
C LEU A 29 -2.06 5.15 -14.67
N ASP A 30 -2.14 6.41 -14.26
CA ASP A 30 -2.19 7.53 -15.18
C ASP A 30 -0.77 7.88 -15.66
N LYS A 31 -0.64 8.43 -16.87
CA LYS A 31 0.66 8.88 -17.42
C LYS A 31 1.40 9.85 -16.48
N THR A 32 0.66 10.71 -15.79
CA THR A 32 1.23 11.65 -14.82
C THR A 32 1.79 10.94 -13.58
N THR A 33 1.19 9.83 -13.17
CA THR A 33 1.65 9.04 -12.02
C THR A 33 2.84 8.17 -12.37
N SER A 34 2.91 7.64 -13.60
CA SER A 34 4.04 6.84 -14.05
C SER A 34 5.32 7.67 -14.15
N GLU A 35 5.25 8.87 -14.74
CA GLU A 35 6.41 9.78 -14.81
C GLU A 35 6.93 10.20 -13.42
N LYS A 36 6.01 10.45 -12.48
CA LYS A 36 6.37 10.76 -11.07
C LYS A 36 7.03 9.57 -10.39
N LEU A 37 6.49 8.38 -10.60
CA LEU A 37 7.02 7.14 -10.03
C LEU A 37 8.49 6.92 -10.40
N TYR A 38 8.86 7.12 -11.67
CA TYR A 38 10.25 6.95 -12.10
C TYR A 38 11.22 7.94 -11.44
N LYS A 39 10.79 9.20 -11.25
CA LYS A 39 11.63 10.24 -10.61
C LYS A 39 11.75 10.03 -9.10
N ASP A 40 10.63 9.78 -8.44
CA ASP A 40 10.57 9.71 -6.99
C ASP A 40 11.25 8.46 -6.44
N VAL A 41 11.13 7.32 -7.14
CA VAL A 41 11.75 6.05 -6.71
C VAL A 41 13.28 6.15 -6.63
N GLN A 42 13.91 6.94 -7.50
CA GLN A 42 15.37 7.14 -7.46
C GLN A 42 15.80 7.96 -6.23
N SER A 43 14.93 8.84 -5.71
CA SER A 43 15.21 9.63 -4.51
C SER A 43 15.12 8.77 -3.24
N TYR A 44 14.23 7.79 -3.22
CA TYR A 44 13.97 6.99 -2.03
C TYR A 44 15.09 6.00 -1.71
N ARG A 45 15.64 6.10 -0.49
CA ARG A 45 16.59 5.11 0.03
C ARG A 45 15.92 3.76 0.31
N LEU A 46 14.69 3.78 0.82
CA LEU A 46 13.89 2.59 1.14
C LEU A 46 12.67 2.56 0.23
N VAL A 47 12.55 1.48 -0.54
CA VAL A 47 11.48 1.26 -1.49
C VAL A 47 10.76 -0.04 -1.12
N THR A 48 9.50 0.07 -0.71
CA THR A 48 8.62 -1.03 -0.33
C THR A 48 7.19 -0.78 -0.84
N ILE A 49 6.34 -1.80 -0.77
CA ILE A 49 4.91 -1.66 -1.11
C ILE A 49 4.27 -0.54 -0.26
N ALA A 50 4.59 -0.49 1.04
CA ALA A 50 4.04 0.51 1.95
C ALA A 50 4.45 1.95 1.59
N THR A 51 5.71 2.17 1.22
CA THR A 51 6.17 3.53 0.83
C THR A 51 5.47 4.04 -0.41
N LEU A 52 5.16 3.16 -1.37
CA LEU A 52 4.45 3.55 -2.60
C LEU A 52 2.96 3.85 -2.31
N VAL A 53 2.32 3.07 -1.45
CA VAL A 53 0.93 3.31 -1.01
C VAL A 53 0.81 4.64 -0.27
N ASP A 54 1.77 4.96 0.60
CA ASP A 54 1.71 6.18 1.41
C ASP A 54 1.99 7.45 0.59
N ARG A 55 3.02 7.42 -0.26
CA ARG A 55 3.50 8.59 -1.02
C ARG A 55 2.75 8.82 -2.33
N MET A 56 2.59 7.79 -3.15
CA MET A 56 1.93 7.90 -4.46
C MET A 56 0.43 7.60 -4.41
N LYS A 57 -0.10 7.17 -3.26
CA LYS A 57 -1.51 6.82 -3.08
C LYS A 57 -2.00 5.79 -4.11
N ILE A 58 -1.12 4.85 -4.49
CA ILE A 58 -1.47 3.74 -5.38
C ILE A 58 -1.91 2.52 -4.58
N ASN A 59 -2.71 1.64 -5.19
CA ASN A 59 -3.11 0.39 -4.57
C ASN A 59 -1.91 -0.57 -4.40
N GLY A 60 -1.95 -1.42 -3.37
CA GLY A 60 -0.88 -2.37 -3.06
C GLY A 60 -0.66 -3.42 -4.16
N SER A 61 -1.70 -3.78 -4.92
CA SER A 61 -1.56 -4.66 -6.09
C SER A 61 -0.72 -4.01 -7.20
N LEU A 62 -1.02 -2.76 -7.55
CA LEU A 62 -0.24 -1.99 -8.52
C LEU A 62 1.19 -1.78 -8.03
N ALA A 63 1.37 -1.43 -6.76
CA ALA A 63 2.70 -1.24 -6.19
C ALA A 63 3.58 -2.49 -6.35
N ARG A 64 3.02 -3.71 -6.23
CA ARG A 64 3.78 -4.95 -6.48
C ARG A 64 4.20 -5.13 -7.93
N GLN A 65 3.32 -4.79 -8.88
CA GLN A 65 3.65 -4.85 -10.31
C GLN A 65 4.70 -3.80 -10.66
N CYS A 66 4.54 -2.55 -10.21
CA CYS A 66 5.52 -1.51 -10.44
C CYS A 66 6.91 -1.87 -9.90
N LEU A 67 6.98 -2.51 -8.72
CA LEU A 67 8.27 -2.95 -8.18
C LEU A 67 8.94 -4.01 -9.05
N ALA A 68 8.17 -4.93 -9.64
CA ALA A 68 8.72 -5.91 -10.58
C ALA A 68 9.23 -5.23 -11.86
N ASP A 69 8.45 -4.32 -12.44
CA ASP A 69 8.86 -3.58 -13.65
C ASP A 69 10.09 -2.69 -13.41
N LEU A 70 10.21 -2.10 -12.22
CA LEU A 70 11.35 -1.26 -11.82
C LEU A 70 12.61 -2.09 -11.54
N GLU A 71 12.43 -3.31 -11.03
CA GLU A 71 13.50 -4.29 -10.82
C GLU A 71 14.06 -4.78 -12.16
N GLU A 72 13.18 -5.14 -13.12
CA GLU A 72 13.59 -5.52 -14.48
C GLU A 72 14.34 -4.41 -15.21
N LYS A 73 13.94 -3.15 -15.01
CA LYS A 73 14.61 -1.97 -15.59
C LYS A 73 15.89 -1.58 -14.86
N GLY A 74 16.23 -2.23 -13.74
CA GLY A 74 17.46 -1.97 -12.98
C GLY A 74 17.48 -0.63 -12.23
N ILE A 75 16.32 0.01 -12.03
CA ILE A 75 16.22 1.30 -11.32
C ILE A 75 16.32 1.10 -9.80
N ILE A 76 15.88 -0.07 -9.33
CA ILE A 76 15.93 -0.47 -7.91
C ILE A 76 16.67 -1.80 -7.78
N LYS A 77 17.42 -1.96 -6.68
CA LYS A 77 18.11 -3.20 -6.32
C LYS A 77 17.37 -3.90 -5.18
N PRO A 78 17.09 -5.21 -5.28
CA PRO A 78 16.54 -5.96 -4.16
C PRO A 78 17.59 -6.09 -3.05
N VAL A 79 17.21 -5.80 -1.81
CA VAL A 79 18.08 -6.01 -0.64
C VAL A 79 17.67 -7.30 0.07
N VAL A 80 16.37 -7.48 0.29
CA VAL A 80 15.80 -8.68 0.92
C VAL A 80 14.54 -9.09 0.18
N THR A 81 14.51 -10.34 -0.26
CA THR A 81 13.37 -10.97 -0.91
C THR A 81 12.74 -12.00 0.02
N HIS A 82 11.58 -11.67 0.59
CA HIS A 82 10.77 -12.58 1.38
C HIS A 82 9.31 -12.53 0.91
N SER A 83 8.58 -13.65 1.03
CA SER A 83 7.19 -13.76 0.55
C SER A 83 6.27 -12.69 1.17
N LYS A 84 6.47 -12.35 2.45
CA LYS A 84 5.65 -11.35 3.16
C LYS A 84 6.12 -9.91 2.97
N MET A 85 7.39 -9.68 2.63
CA MET A 85 7.97 -8.35 2.56
C MET A 85 9.12 -8.34 1.56
N LYS A 86 8.98 -7.51 0.52
CA LYS A 86 10.06 -7.23 -0.43
C LYS A 86 10.63 -5.85 -0.10
N ILE A 87 11.93 -5.80 0.14
CA ILE A 87 12.65 -4.57 0.46
C ILE A 87 13.62 -4.26 -0.67
N TYR A 88 13.45 -3.10 -1.26
CA TYR A 88 14.29 -2.57 -2.32
C TYR A 88 15.00 -1.30 -1.87
N THR A 89 16.12 -1.01 -2.52
CA THR A 89 16.83 0.25 -2.40
C THR A 89 17.05 0.84 -3.79
N ARG A 90 17.28 2.15 -3.88
CA ARG A 90 17.62 2.80 -5.15
C ARG A 90 18.91 2.20 -5.73
N ALA A 91 18.99 2.12 -7.04
CA ALA A 91 20.27 1.91 -7.70
C ALA A 91 21.13 3.17 -7.49
N VAL A 92 22.14 3.07 -6.62
CA VAL A 92 23.25 4.02 -6.62
C VAL A 92 24.09 3.70 -7.85
N GLY A 93 24.45 4.71 -8.65
CA GLY A 93 25.35 4.61 -9.81
C GLY A 93 26.79 4.24 -9.44
N GLY A 94 26.97 3.33 -8.49
CA GLY A 94 28.19 2.59 -8.27
C GLY A 94 28.08 1.27 -9.01
N SER A 95 28.84 1.21 -10.09
CA SER A 95 29.52 0.01 -10.57
C SER A 95 29.73 -0.97 -9.42
N ASP A 96 29.27 -2.20 -9.62
CA ASP A 96 30.15 -3.33 -9.39
C ASP A 96 30.79 -3.62 -10.75
#